data_AF-K1TED6-F1
#
_entry.id   AF-K1TED6-F1
#
_cell.length_a   1.000
_cell.length_b   1.000
_cell.length_c   1.000
_cell.angle_alpha   90.00
_cell.angle_beta   90.00
_cell.angle_gamma   90.00
#
_symmetry.space_group_name_H-M   'P 1'
#
loop_
_entity.id
_entity.type
_entity.pdbx_description
1 polymer ?
#
loop_
_entity_poly.entity_id
_entity_poly.type
_entity_poly.pdbx_seq_one_letter_code
_entity_poly.pdbx_strand_id
1 'polypeptide(L)'
;MTCTHYNFPVPEEKMVRVITDTDLCNEADDPFAVVQALLSPKFDNVGVVAAHFGTRDPNGMQKSWQGLKDLTVLMQLTVPVLHGAPHALPDAATPVPSEGAKLIIREAMKEDTRPLFVLLLGPLTDLASAYLQEPRIAGRLTAIWIGGAPYPVGGPEFNLGNDVNAVNVVFGSTMPVWQVPKNVYEMMPVSMAELEYRVRPQGAVGRYLFDQLVAYSQTPESRASAFRTGESWVLGDNPAPGLLLYEHRFQFDWVPA
;
A
#
# COMPACT_ATOMS: atom_id res chain seq x y z
N MET A 1 -23.75 -4.00 1.93
CA MET A 1 -23.88 -3.65 0.51
C MET A 1 -22.51 -3.24 0.02
N THR A 2 -21.76 -4.20 -0.52
CA THR A 2 -20.53 -3.93 -1.26
C THR A 2 -20.90 -3.11 -2.49
N CYS A 3 -20.11 -2.09 -2.82
CA CYS A 3 -20.35 -1.26 -4.00
C CYS A 3 -20.01 -2.06 -5.26
N THR A 4 -20.89 -3.00 -5.64
CA THR A 4 -20.67 -3.97 -6.74
C THR A 4 -21.51 -3.68 -7.97
N HIS A 5 -22.28 -2.59 -7.99
CA HIS A 5 -23.12 -2.23 -9.13
C HIS A 5 -22.36 -1.33 -10.11
N TYR A 6 -21.25 -1.83 -10.66
CA TYR A 6 -20.65 -1.23 -11.83
C TYR A 6 -21.48 -1.61 -13.06
N ASN A 7 -21.80 -0.62 -13.91
CA ASN A 7 -22.52 -0.84 -15.17
C ASN A 7 -21.62 -1.41 -16.29
N PHE A 8 -20.41 -1.86 -15.96
CA PHE A 8 -19.47 -2.48 -16.89
C PHE A 8 -18.93 -3.80 -16.33
N PRO A 9 -18.75 -4.84 -17.16
CA PRO A 9 -18.06 -6.06 -16.76
C PRO A 9 -16.54 -5.92 -16.93
N VAL A 10 -15.77 -6.63 -16.08
CA VAL A 10 -14.34 -6.86 -16.30
C VAL A 10 -14.16 -8.28 -16.86
N PRO A 11 -13.44 -8.48 -17.98
CA PRO A 11 -13.16 -9.83 -18.48
C PRO A 11 -12.41 -10.67 -17.45
N GLU A 12 -12.77 -11.94 -17.29
CA GLU A 12 -12.22 -12.84 -16.27
C GLU A 12 -10.69 -12.98 -16.41
N GLU A 13 -10.19 -13.06 -17.64
CA GLU A 13 -8.75 -13.13 -17.96
C GLU A 13 -7.98 -11.85 -17.63
N LYS A 14 -8.69 -10.76 -17.31
CA LYS A 14 -8.12 -9.51 -16.83
C LYS A 14 -8.22 -9.36 -15.32
N MET A 15 -8.91 -10.25 -14.60
CA MET A 15 -8.94 -10.19 -13.15
C MET A 15 -7.60 -10.59 -12.55
N VAL A 16 -7.20 -9.93 -11.46
CA VAL A 16 -5.92 -10.16 -10.78
C VAL A 16 -6.14 -10.33 -9.28
N ARG A 17 -5.25 -11.07 -8.62
CA ARG A 17 -5.29 -11.22 -7.16
C ARG A 17 -4.43 -10.15 -6.51
N VAL A 18 -4.93 -9.55 -5.44
CA VAL A 18 -4.28 -8.41 -4.80
C VAL A 18 -4.22 -8.60 -3.28
N ILE A 19 -3.03 -8.40 -2.72
CA ILE A 19 -2.81 -8.13 -1.30
C ILE A 19 -2.42 -6.66 -1.18
N THR A 20 -3.02 -5.92 -0.24
CA THR A 20 -2.59 -4.56 0.09
C THR A 20 -1.97 -4.53 1.48
N ASP A 21 -0.71 -4.14 1.56
CA ASP A 21 0.09 -3.99 2.77
C ASP A 21 0.32 -2.50 3.02
N THR A 22 -0.11 -2.00 4.18
CA THR A 22 -0.26 -0.56 4.42
C THR A 22 -0.08 -0.21 5.90
N ASP A 23 0.59 0.90 6.14
CA ASP A 23 0.69 1.56 7.43
C ASP A 23 -0.42 2.62 7.61
N LEU A 24 -1.67 2.23 7.28
CA LEU A 24 -2.90 3.03 7.12
C LEU A 24 -3.05 4.32 7.95
N CYS A 25 -2.60 4.33 9.21
CA CYS A 25 -2.78 5.44 10.14
C CYS A 25 -1.49 6.22 10.46
N ASN A 26 -0.42 5.98 9.70
CA ASN A 26 0.83 6.70 9.82
C ASN A 26 0.73 8.10 9.19
N GLU A 27 0.12 8.16 8.01
CA GLU A 27 -0.31 9.40 7.34
C GLU A 27 -1.82 9.36 7.01
N ALA A 28 -2.26 10.05 5.97
CA ALA A 28 -3.67 10.26 5.68
C ALA A 28 -4.10 9.87 4.26
N ASP A 29 -3.18 9.45 3.39
CA ASP A 29 -3.45 9.05 2.01
C ASP A 29 -3.67 7.55 1.82
N ASP A 30 -3.08 6.67 2.63
CA ASP A 30 -3.30 5.22 2.55
C ASP A 30 -4.79 4.82 2.46
N PRO A 31 -5.72 5.41 3.26
CA PRO A 31 -7.12 5.03 3.17
C PRO A 31 -7.71 5.22 1.76
N PHE A 32 -7.24 6.21 0.99
CA PHE A 32 -7.70 6.45 -0.37
C PHE A 32 -7.25 5.34 -1.32
N ALA A 33 -5.98 4.91 -1.23
CA ALA A 33 -5.44 3.83 -2.04
C ALA A 33 -6.09 2.48 -1.68
N VAL A 34 -6.27 2.20 -0.38
CA VAL A 34 -6.95 0.99 0.10
C VAL A 34 -8.40 0.95 -0.39
N VAL A 35 -9.15 2.05 -0.26
CA VAL A 35 -10.53 2.13 -0.78
C VAL A 35 -10.55 1.92 -2.29
N GLN A 36 -9.64 2.53 -3.05
CA GLN A 36 -9.56 2.33 -4.50
C GLN A 36 -9.30 0.86 -4.87
N ALA A 37 -8.38 0.19 -4.17
CA ALA A 37 -8.09 -1.23 -4.38
C ALA A 37 -9.31 -2.11 -4.07
N LEU A 38 -9.95 -1.89 -2.92
CA LEU A 38 -11.09 -2.67 -2.45
C LEU A 38 -12.35 -2.48 -3.31
N LEU A 39 -12.51 -1.33 -3.96
CA LEU A 39 -13.67 -1.04 -4.81
C LEU A 39 -13.50 -1.52 -6.26
N SER A 40 -12.28 -1.82 -6.72
CA SER A 40 -12.04 -2.22 -8.11
C SER A 40 -12.63 -3.60 -8.43
N PRO A 41 -13.53 -3.74 -9.42
CA PRO A 41 -14.08 -5.05 -9.82
C PRO A 41 -13.04 -5.92 -10.55
N LYS A 42 -11.89 -5.36 -10.92
CA LYS A 42 -10.76 -6.09 -11.50
C LYS A 42 -9.97 -6.85 -10.44
N PHE A 43 -10.04 -6.45 -9.17
CA PHE A 43 -9.19 -6.97 -8.12
C PHE A 43 -9.93 -7.99 -7.26
N ASP A 44 -9.44 -9.23 -7.27
CA ASP A 44 -9.73 -10.22 -6.26
C ASP A 44 -8.86 -9.91 -5.02
N ASN A 45 -9.39 -9.08 -4.12
CA ASN A 45 -8.70 -8.64 -2.92
C ASN A 45 -8.67 -9.81 -1.90
N VAL A 46 -7.56 -10.55 -1.87
CA VAL A 46 -7.41 -11.76 -1.05
C VAL A 46 -7.02 -11.47 0.41
N GLY A 47 -6.64 -10.22 0.71
CA GLY A 47 -6.43 -9.74 2.07
C GLY A 47 -5.78 -8.36 2.11
N VAL A 48 -5.86 -7.71 3.28
CA VAL A 48 -5.11 -6.50 3.62
C VAL A 48 -4.28 -6.74 4.87
N VAL A 49 -3.07 -6.18 4.89
CA VAL A 49 -2.05 -6.37 5.93
C VAL A 49 -1.72 -5.02 6.56
N ALA A 50 -1.69 -5.01 7.88
CA ALA A 50 -1.37 -3.83 8.69
C ALA A 50 0.13 -3.74 8.97
N ALA A 51 0.83 -2.77 8.38
CA ALA A 51 2.26 -2.54 8.59
C ALA A 51 2.54 -1.61 9.79
N HIS A 52 3.77 -1.68 10.30
CA HIS A 52 4.29 -0.84 11.39
C HIS A 52 4.78 0.54 10.91
N PHE A 53 4.94 1.50 11.84
CA PHE A 53 5.34 2.89 11.53
C PHE A 53 6.85 3.13 11.73
N GLY A 54 7.67 2.12 11.43
CA GLY A 54 9.08 2.12 11.84
C GLY A 54 9.23 2.35 13.35
N THR A 55 9.95 3.41 13.72
CA THR A 55 10.19 3.81 15.12
C THR A 55 9.30 4.96 15.60
N ARG A 56 8.42 5.49 14.74
CA ARG A 56 7.57 6.65 15.06
C ARG A 56 6.56 6.35 16.16
N ASP A 57 5.99 5.14 16.14
CA ASP A 57 5.05 4.67 17.15
C ASP A 57 5.22 3.15 17.36
N PRO A 58 5.54 2.68 18.58
CA PRO A 58 5.66 1.24 18.85
C PRO A 58 4.35 0.46 18.69
N ASN A 59 3.20 1.14 18.66
CA ASN A 59 1.89 0.55 18.40
C ASN A 59 1.42 0.78 16.96
N GLY A 60 2.28 1.25 16.06
CA GLY A 60 1.89 1.60 14.68
C GLY A 60 1.15 0.49 13.96
N MET A 61 1.67 -0.74 14.02
CA MET A 61 1.02 -1.92 13.43
C MET A 61 -0.40 -2.13 13.97
N GLN A 62 -0.60 -2.01 15.29
CA GLN A 62 -1.91 -2.17 15.91
C GLN A 62 -2.89 -1.06 15.48
N LYS A 63 -2.40 0.17 15.31
CA LYS A 63 -3.20 1.29 14.80
C LYS A 63 -3.62 1.05 13.35
N SER A 64 -2.70 0.63 12.48
CA SER A 64 -3.00 0.23 11.10
C SER A 64 -4.07 -0.86 11.06
N TRP A 65 -3.92 -1.90 11.89
CA TRP A 65 -4.87 -3.01 11.94
C TRP A 65 -6.26 -2.56 12.36
N GLN A 66 -6.36 -1.75 13.42
CA GLN A 66 -7.65 -1.23 13.87
C GLN A 66 -8.29 -0.33 12.82
N GLY A 67 -7.51 0.57 12.19
CA GLY A 67 -8.00 1.43 11.13
C GLY A 67 -8.50 0.63 9.91
N LEU A 68 -7.80 -0.43 9.51
CA LEU A 68 -8.23 -1.32 8.42
C LEU A 68 -9.52 -2.07 8.80
N LYS A 69 -9.66 -2.51 10.05
CA LYS A 69 -10.90 -3.11 10.55
C LYS A 69 -12.06 -2.12 10.50
N ASP A 70 -11.86 -0.91 10.99
CA ASP A 70 -12.90 0.12 11.01
C ASP A 70 -13.32 0.51 9.59
N LEU A 71 -12.35 0.68 8.68
CA LEU A 71 -12.59 0.98 7.27
C LEU A 71 -13.35 -0.14 6.56
N THR A 72 -12.95 -1.39 6.74
CA THR A 72 -13.64 -2.54 6.10
C THR A 72 -15.06 -2.72 6.63
N VAL A 73 -15.29 -2.47 7.93
CA VAL A 73 -16.64 -2.43 8.52
C VAL A 73 -17.46 -1.29 7.94
N LEU A 74 -16.89 -0.09 7.84
CA LEU A 74 -17.55 1.08 7.25
C LEU A 74 -17.99 0.83 5.80
N MET A 75 -17.15 0.14 5.03
CA MET A 75 -17.41 -0.28 3.66
C MET A 75 -18.32 -1.52 3.55
N GLN A 76 -18.63 -2.19 4.66
CA GLN A 76 -19.39 -3.43 4.72
C GLN A 76 -18.75 -4.55 3.87
N LEU A 77 -17.41 -4.64 3.93
CA LEU A 77 -16.60 -5.64 3.25
C LEU A 77 -16.15 -6.74 4.23
N THR A 78 -15.92 -7.95 3.71
CA THR A 78 -15.48 -9.11 4.48
C THR A 78 -14.07 -9.57 4.12
N VAL A 79 -13.27 -8.67 3.53
CA VAL A 79 -11.87 -8.96 3.20
C VAL A 79 -11.07 -9.28 4.47
N PRO A 80 -10.19 -10.30 4.47
CA PRO A 80 -9.32 -10.56 5.61
C PRO A 80 -8.45 -9.34 5.94
N VAL A 81 -8.40 -8.96 7.21
CA VAL A 81 -7.50 -7.91 7.73
C VAL A 81 -6.56 -8.57 8.73
N LEU A 82 -5.27 -8.55 8.45
CA LEU A 82 -4.25 -9.32 9.14
C LEU A 82 -3.20 -8.41 9.80
N HIS A 83 -2.66 -8.87 10.93
CA HIS A 83 -1.54 -8.19 11.57
C HIS A 83 -0.25 -8.43 10.76
N GLY A 84 0.43 -7.36 10.39
CA GLY A 84 1.77 -7.43 9.83
C GLY A 84 2.84 -7.59 10.91
N ALA A 85 4.10 -7.41 10.51
CA ALA A 85 5.22 -7.42 11.43
C ALA A 85 5.12 -6.21 12.39
N PRO A 86 5.32 -6.41 13.71
CA PRO A 86 5.18 -5.31 14.67
C PRO A 86 6.34 -4.30 14.64
N HIS A 87 7.46 -4.67 14.04
CA HIS A 87 8.67 -3.85 13.94
C HIS A 87 9.51 -4.28 12.74
N ALA A 88 10.47 -3.43 12.36
CA ALA A 88 11.43 -3.69 11.29
C ALA A 88 12.23 -4.98 11.51
N LEU A 89 12.78 -5.52 10.42
CA LEU A 89 13.73 -6.62 10.47
C LEU A 89 14.96 -6.24 11.29
N PRO A 90 15.43 -7.12 12.20
CA PRO A 90 16.64 -6.84 12.98
C PRO A 90 17.89 -6.84 12.10
N ASP A 91 17.92 -7.66 11.05
CA ASP A 91 18.97 -7.75 10.04
C ASP A 91 18.40 -8.30 8.72
N ALA A 92 19.21 -8.34 7.66
CA ALA A 92 18.79 -8.80 6.34
C ALA A 92 18.66 -10.33 6.17
N ALA A 93 18.84 -11.11 7.25
CA ALA A 93 18.77 -12.58 7.22
C ALA A 93 17.66 -13.14 8.11
N THR A 94 17.18 -12.37 9.08
CA THR A 94 16.26 -12.82 10.12
C THR A 94 14.85 -12.29 9.85
N PRO A 95 13.89 -13.14 9.44
CA PRO A 95 12.51 -12.70 9.22
C PRO A 95 11.83 -12.31 10.54
N VAL A 96 10.80 -11.48 10.43
CA VAL A 96 9.83 -11.22 11.50
C VAL A 96 8.49 -11.86 11.11
N PRO A 97 8.19 -13.09 11.57
CA PRO A 97 6.97 -13.78 11.17
C PRO A 97 5.70 -13.03 11.61
N SER A 98 4.74 -12.89 10.71
CA SER A 98 3.46 -12.22 10.93
C SER A 98 2.31 -12.95 10.26
N GLU A 99 1.07 -12.52 10.48
CA GLU A 99 -0.08 -13.03 9.72
C GLU A 99 -0.01 -12.57 8.26
N GLY A 100 0.45 -11.34 8.02
CA GLY A 100 0.70 -10.77 6.71
C GLY A 100 1.70 -11.57 5.87
N ALA A 101 2.88 -11.85 6.41
CA ALA A 101 3.89 -12.66 5.73
C ALA A 101 3.36 -14.07 5.39
N LYS A 102 2.60 -14.69 6.30
CA LYS A 102 1.96 -16.00 6.05
C LYS A 102 0.91 -15.92 4.94
N LEU A 103 0.13 -14.84 4.86
CA LEU A 103 -0.82 -14.61 3.77
C LEU A 103 -0.09 -14.51 2.43
N ILE A 104 0.97 -13.69 2.35
CA ILE A 104 1.76 -13.52 1.12
C ILE A 104 2.28 -14.88 0.64
N ILE A 105 2.90 -15.67 1.53
CA ILE A 105 3.38 -17.02 1.20
C ILE A 105 2.25 -17.90 0.70
N ARG A 106 1.14 -17.97 1.45
CA ARG A 106 -0.01 -18.83 1.12
C ARG A 106 -0.59 -18.49 -0.25
N GLU A 107 -0.80 -17.21 -0.52
CA GLU A 107 -1.44 -16.77 -1.77
C GLU A 107 -0.51 -16.91 -2.97
N ALA A 108 0.79 -16.67 -2.79
CA ALA A 108 1.81 -16.84 -3.84
C ALA A 108 2.05 -18.31 -4.19
N MET A 109 2.02 -19.21 -3.19
CA MET A 109 2.21 -20.64 -3.40
C MET A 109 0.94 -21.38 -3.79
N LYS A 110 -0.22 -20.71 -3.79
CA LYS A 110 -1.49 -21.27 -4.28
C LYS A 110 -1.41 -21.51 -5.78
N GLU A 111 -1.88 -22.68 -6.22
CA GLU A 111 -2.10 -22.95 -7.64
C GLU A 111 -3.31 -22.15 -8.13
N ASP A 112 -3.03 -21.02 -8.79
CA ASP A 112 -3.99 -20.11 -9.41
C ASP A 112 -3.32 -19.50 -10.65
N THR A 113 -4.01 -19.48 -11.79
CA THR A 113 -3.43 -18.97 -13.05
C THR A 113 -3.44 -17.44 -13.11
N ARG A 114 -4.20 -16.77 -12.24
CA ARG A 114 -4.25 -15.31 -12.18
C ARG A 114 -3.01 -14.78 -11.45
N PRO A 115 -2.38 -13.70 -11.96
CA PRO A 115 -1.21 -13.12 -11.31
C PRO A 115 -1.56 -12.57 -9.93
N LEU A 116 -0.61 -12.67 -8.99
CA LEU A 116 -0.68 -12.06 -7.68
C LEU A 116 0.16 -10.78 -7.64
N PHE A 117 -0.45 -9.69 -7.22
CA PHE A 117 0.22 -8.43 -6.93
C PHE A 117 0.15 -8.13 -5.43
N VAL A 118 1.26 -7.63 -4.88
CA VAL A 118 1.33 -7.14 -3.51
C VAL A 118 1.59 -5.64 -3.57
N LEU A 119 0.57 -4.85 -3.23
CA LEU A 119 0.66 -3.40 -3.12
C LEU A 119 1.25 -3.06 -1.75
N LEU A 120 2.38 -2.36 -1.72
CA LEU A 120 3.11 -2.03 -0.50
C LEU A 120 3.13 -0.51 -0.37
N LEU A 121 2.31 -0.01 0.56
CA LEU A 121 2.11 1.42 0.82
C LEU A 121 3.00 1.94 1.96
N GLY A 122 3.65 1.02 2.68
CA GLY A 122 4.52 1.29 3.83
C GLY A 122 5.88 0.59 3.75
N PRO A 123 6.49 0.22 4.90
CA PRO A 123 7.74 -0.54 4.92
C PRO A 123 7.57 -1.95 4.33
N LEU A 124 8.65 -2.50 3.78
CA LEU A 124 8.63 -3.82 3.09
C LEU A 124 8.73 -5.04 4.02
N THR A 125 8.58 -4.85 5.33
CA THR A 125 8.92 -5.82 6.37
C THR A 125 8.19 -7.15 6.22
N ASP A 126 6.90 -7.11 5.92
CA ASP A 126 6.06 -8.30 5.74
C ASP A 126 6.42 -9.09 4.48
N LEU A 127 6.68 -8.40 3.36
CA LEU A 127 7.14 -9.02 2.12
C LEU A 127 8.56 -9.61 2.27
N ALA A 128 9.47 -8.86 2.87
CA ALA A 128 10.83 -9.33 3.13
C ALA A 128 10.83 -10.55 4.06
N SER A 129 10.03 -10.52 5.13
CA SER A 129 9.84 -11.66 6.02
C SER A 129 9.24 -12.85 5.30
N ALA A 130 8.28 -12.65 4.39
CA ALA A 130 7.70 -13.70 3.57
C ALA A 130 8.76 -14.34 2.65
N TYR A 131 9.58 -13.53 1.99
CA TYR A 131 10.63 -13.99 1.10
C TYR A 131 11.73 -14.77 1.83
N LEU A 132 12.18 -14.28 3.00
CA LEU A 132 13.18 -14.97 3.83
C LEU A 132 12.67 -16.33 4.33
N GLN A 133 11.37 -16.47 4.57
CA GLN A 133 10.75 -17.74 4.98
C GLN A 133 10.47 -18.68 3.80
N GLU A 134 10.17 -18.14 2.62
CA GLU A 134 9.85 -18.91 1.41
C GLU A 134 10.37 -18.21 0.14
N PRO A 135 11.66 -18.41 -0.23
CA PRO A 135 12.26 -17.72 -1.38
C PRO A 135 11.59 -18.02 -2.72
N ARG A 136 10.83 -19.12 -2.84
CA ARG A 136 10.12 -19.48 -4.08
C ARG A 136 9.05 -18.47 -4.48
N ILE A 137 8.59 -17.60 -3.57
CA ILE A 137 7.60 -16.57 -3.89
C ILE A 137 8.12 -15.53 -4.89
N ALA A 138 9.44 -15.35 -5.00
CA ALA A 138 10.04 -14.36 -5.90
C ALA A 138 9.62 -14.55 -7.37
N GLY A 139 9.41 -15.80 -7.81
CA GLY A 139 8.93 -16.10 -9.16
C GLY A 139 7.40 -16.19 -9.29
N ARG A 140 6.63 -15.86 -8.24
CA ARG A 140 5.18 -16.13 -8.16
C ARG A 140 4.31 -14.91 -7.84
N LEU A 141 4.90 -13.75 -7.62
CA LEU A 141 4.19 -12.50 -7.39
C LEU A 141 4.94 -11.30 -8.00
N THR A 142 4.27 -10.17 -8.12
CA THR A 142 4.89 -8.87 -8.42
C THR A 142 4.66 -7.91 -7.26
N ALA A 143 5.73 -7.33 -6.74
CA ALA A 143 5.67 -6.31 -5.70
C ALA A 143 5.53 -4.93 -6.33
N ILE A 144 4.56 -4.13 -5.89
CA ILE A 144 4.40 -2.73 -6.29
C ILE A 144 4.60 -1.90 -5.03
N TRP A 145 5.67 -1.13 -4.96
CA TRP A 145 6.06 -0.43 -3.74
C TRP A 145 6.07 1.08 -3.93
N ILE A 146 5.36 1.78 -3.05
CA ILE A 146 5.42 3.22 -2.89
C ILE A 146 6.56 3.52 -1.91
N GLY A 147 7.70 3.94 -2.46
CA GLY A 147 8.86 4.22 -1.61
C GLY A 147 10.19 4.26 -2.35
N GLY A 148 11.19 4.66 -1.58
CA GLY A 148 12.53 4.95 -2.07
C GLY A 148 12.62 6.23 -2.91
N ALA A 149 13.84 6.74 -2.99
CA ALA A 149 14.19 7.89 -3.78
C ALA A 149 14.56 7.49 -5.23
N PRO A 150 14.67 8.46 -6.16
CA PRO A 150 14.95 8.17 -7.57
C PRO A 150 16.28 7.43 -7.76
N TYR A 151 16.26 6.32 -8.49
CA TYR A 151 17.47 5.59 -8.88
C TYR A 151 18.25 6.34 -9.99
N PRO A 152 19.61 6.22 -10.08
CA PRO A 152 20.54 5.54 -9.17
C PRO A 152 20.94 6.38 -7.96
N VAL A 153 20.54 7.65 -7.93
CA VAL A 153 21.02 8.60 -6.93
C VAL A 153 20.60 8.18 -5.52
N GLY A 154 19.39 7.63 -5.38
CA GLY A 154 18.80 7.31 -4.08
C GLY A 154 18.60 8.57 -3.24
N GLY A 155 18.41 8.37 -1.94
CA GLY A 155 18.10 9.45 -1.02
C GLY A 155 17.14 9.02 0.09
N PRO A 156 16.91 9.92 1.07
CA PRO A 156 15.99 9.66 2.17
C PRO A 156 14.55 9.59 1.66
N GLU A 157 13.86 8.54 2.06
CA GLU A 157 12.44 8.32 1.83
C GLU A 157 11.86 7.63 3.08
N PHE A 158 10.60 7.94 3.42
CA PHE A 158 9.99 7.58 4.69
C PHE A 158 9.80 6.07 4.86
N ASN A 159 9.19 5.41 3.87
CA ASN A 159 8.93 3.96 3.90
C ASN A 159 10.23 3.16 3.88
N LEU A 160 11.20 3.58 3.05
CA LEU A 160 12.55 3.03 3.04
C LEU A 160 13.22 3.13 4.41
N GLY A 161 13.13 4.31 5.04
CA GLY A 161 13.75 4.57 6.34
C GLY A 161 13.16 3.75 7.48
N ASN A 162 11.90 3.31 7.36
CA ASN A 162 11.24 2.49 8.38
C ASN A 162 11.74 1.04 8.43
N ASP A 163 12.28 0.51 7.33
CA ASP A 163 12.98 -0.78 7.32
C ASP A 163 13.97 -0.92 6.14
N VAL A 164 15.19 -0.43 6.33
CA VAL A 164 16.28 -0.53 5.34
C VAL A 164 16.67 -1.99 5.09
N ASN A 165 16.59 -2.86 6.11
CA ASN A 165 16.93 -4.27 5.97
C ASN A 165 15.93 -4.98 5.04
N ALA A 166 14.64 -4.72 5.20
CA ALA A 166 13.61 -5.26 4.33
C ALA A 166 13.76 -4.78 2.88
N VAL A 167 14.10 -3.50 2.67
CA VAL A 167 14.40 -2.97 1.33
C VAL A 167 15.58 -3.71 0.71
N ASN A 168 16.69 -3.90 1.44
CA ASN A 168 17.85 -4.66 0.94
C ASN A 168 17.49 -6.11 0.59
N VAL A 169 16.65 -6.76 1.40
CA VAL A 169 16.20 -8.13 1.15
C VAL A 169 15.36 -8.22 -0.12
N VAL A 170 14.39 -7.32 -0.31
CA VAL A 170 13.48 -7.35 -1.45
C VAL A 170 14.22 -6.97 -2.74
N PHE A 171 14.99 -5.89 -2.74
CA PHE A 171 15.76 -5.46 -3.91
C PHE A 171 16.92 -6.42 -4.24
N GLY A 172 17.47 -7.13 -3.26
CA GLY A 172 18.46 -8.18 -3.47
C GLY A 172 17.88 -9.53 -3.93
N SER A 173 16.56 -9.64 -4.08
CA SER A 173 15.89 -10.86 -4.55
C SER A 173 15.77 -10.92 -6.08
N THR A 174 15.28 -12.04 -6.60
CA THR A 174 14.91 -12.16 -8.03
C THR A 174 13.46 -11.74 -8.33
N MET A 175 12.79 -11.15 -7.34
CA MET A 175 11.37 -10.79 -7.44
C MET A 175 11.16 -9.60 -8.37
N PRO A 176 10.11 -9.60 -9.21
CA PRO A 176 9.71 -8.40 -9.92
C PRO A 176 9.25 -7.33 -8.92
N VAL A 177 9.98 -6.22 -8.86
CA VAL A 177 9.66 -5.06 -8.02
C VAL A 177 9.40 -3.86 -8.92
N TRP A 178 8.20 -3.30 -8.81
CA TRP A 178 7.83 -2.03 -9.41
C TRP A 178 7.93 -0.96 -8.34
N GLN A 179 9.08 -0.29 -8.29
CA GLN A 179 9.27 0.86 -7.43
C GLN A 179 8.53 2.07 -8.03
N VAL A 180 7.69 2.70 -7.23
CA VAL A 180 7.17 4.05 -7.49
C VAL A 180 7.96 4.99 -6.57
N PRO A 181 9.01 5.65 -7.08
CA PRO A 181 9.89 6.47 -6.24
C PRO A 181 9.25 7.83 -5.92
N LYS A 182 9.85 8.52 -4.95
CA LYS A 182 9.42 9.83 -4.45
C LYS A 182 9.08 10.87 -5.51
N ASN A 183 9.93 11.03 -6.53
CA ASN A 183 9.69 11.99 -7.61
C ASN A 183 8.48 11.63 -8.49
N VAL A 184 7.96 10.42 -8.39
CA VAL A 184 6.79 9.93 -9.14
C VAL A 184 5.53 10.01 -8.29
N TYR A 185 5.52 9.42 -7.10
CA TYR A 185 4.31 9.43 -6.28
C TYR A 185 3.94 10.84 -5.78
N GLU A 186 4.92 11.74 -5.62
CA GLU A 186 4.63 13.14 -5.27
C GLU A 186 3.94 13.93 -6.39
N MET A 187 3.86 13.38 -7.61
CA MET A 187 3.11 13.96 -8.72
C MET A 187 1.60 13.70 -8.65
N MET A 188 1.08 13.22 -7.51
CA MET A 188 -0.35 13.01 -7.26
C MET A 188 -0.99 14.07 -6.33
N PRO A 189 -0.78 15.39 -6.53
CA PRO A 189 -1.44 16.39 -5.70
C PRO A 189 -2.92 16.50 -6.02
N VAL A 190 -3.74 16.66 -4.97
CA VAL A 190 -5.16 16.96 -5.06
C VAL A 190 -5.49 18.11 -4.12
N SER A 191 -6.42 18.98 -4.53
CA SER A 191 -6.89 20.06 -3.67
C SER A 191 -7.91 19.54 -2.64
N MET A 192 -7.94 20.15 -1.45
CA MET A 192 -8.99 19.88 -0.47
C MET A 192 -10.37 20.18 -1.06
N ALA A 193 -10.49 21.23 -1.88
CA ALA A 193 -11.74 21.58 -2.57
C ALA A 193 -12.24 20.47 -3.50
N GLU A 194 -11.35 19.81 -4.24
CA GLU A 194 -11.72 18.70 -5.11
C GLU A 194 -12.16 17.47 -4.31
N LEU A 195 -11.45 17.15 -3.22
CA LEU A 195 -11.86 16.06 -2.32
C LEU A 195 -13.20 16.36 -1.63
N GLU A 196 -13.43 17.61 -1.19
CA GLU A 196 -14.68 18.03 -0.59
C GLU A 196 -15.85 17.92 -1.58
N TYR A 197 -15.64 18.34 -2.82
CA TYR A 197 -16.69 18.33 -3.84
C TYR A 197 -16.98 16.93 -4.39
N ARG A 198 -15.92 16.13 -4.65
CA ARG A 198 -16.05 14.85 -5.37
C ARG A 198 -16.09 13.62 -4.47
N VAL A 199 -15.33 13.61 -3.36
CA VAL A 199 -15.16 12.43 -2.51
C VAL A 199 -16.07 12.50 -1.28
N ARG A 200 -16.05 13.61 -0.54
CA ARG A 200 -16.82 13.76 0.70
C ARG A 200 -18.32 13.40 0.57
N PRO A 201 -19.03 13.73 -0.53
CA PRO A 201 -20.45 13.43 -0.66
C PRO A 201 -20.75 11.94 -0.93
N GLN A 202 -19.73 11.11 -1.22
CA GLN A 202 -19.88 9.70 -1.63
C GLN A 202 -20.14 8.77 -0.42
N GLY A 203 -21.23 9.01 0.30
CA GLY A 203 -21.66 8.19 1.42
C GLY A 203 -20.72 8.25 2.63
N ALA A 204 -20.79 7.23 3.49
CA ALA A 204 -20.06 7.22 4.76
C ALA A 204 -18.54 7.10 4.55
N VAL A 205 -18.11 6.31 3.57
CA VAL A 205 -16.69 6.13 3.21
C VAL A 205 -16.11 7.43 2.66
N GLY A 206 -16.81 8.10 1.75
CA GLY A 206 -16.38 9.40 1.22
C GLY A 206 -16.20 10.46 2.30
N ARG A 207 -17.16 10.55 3.25
CA ARG A 207 -17.03 11.42 4.42
C ARG A 207 -15.83 11.08 5.29
N TYR A 208 -15.64 9.79 5.61
CA TYR A 208 -14.49 9.33 6.39
C TYR A 208 -13.17 9.74 5.74
N LEU A 209 -12.99 9.43 4.44
CA LEU A 209 -11.76 9.72 3.69
C LEU A 209 -11.39 11.21 3.75
N PHE A 210 -12.37 12.10 3.54
CA PHE A 210 -12.15 13.53 3.59
C PHE A 210 -11.92 14.05 5.01
N ASP A 211 -12.81 13.72 5.95
CA ASP A 211 -12.79 14.31 7.29
C ASP A 211 -11.52 13.87 8.06
N GLN A 212 -11.05 12.64 7.88
CA GLN A 212 -9.79 12.18 8.50
C GLN A 212 -8.55 12.88 7.92
N LEU A 213 -8.54 13.15 6.62
CA LEU A 213 -7.43 13.85 5.96
C LEU A 213 -7.38 15.31 6.39
N VAL A 214 -8.53 15.98 6.48
CA VAL A 214 -8.62 17.34 7.04
C VAL A 214 -8.16 17.34 8.49
N ALA A 215 -8.57 16.38 9.32
CA ALA A 215 -8.12 16.30 10.71
C ALA A 215 -6.60 16.13 10.81
N TYR A 216 -6.01 15.22 10.01
CA TYR A 216 -4.56 15.03 9.97
C TYR A 216 -3.84 16.28 9.45
N SER A 217 -4.41 17.00 8.47
CA SER A 217 -3.82 18.25 7.95
C SER A 217 -3.62 19.33 9.03
N GLN A 218 -4.37 19.25 10.13
CA GLN A 218 -4.30 20.21 11.23
C GLN A 218 -3.35 19.81 12.37
N THR A 219 -2.71 18.63 12.29
CA THR A 219 -1.74 18.20 13.32
C THR A 219 -0.48 19.08 13.32
N PRO A 220 0.22 19.21 14.45
CA PRO A 220 1.47 19.99 14.51
C PRO A 220 2.50 19.54 13.48
N GLU A 221 2.66 18.23 13.28
CA GLU A 221 3.60 17.64 12.33
C GLU A 221 3.25 18.03 10.89
N SER A 222 1.97 17.94 10.53
CA SER A 222 1.50 18.30 9.19
C SER A 222 1.66 19.79 8.91
N ARG A 223 1.30 20.65 9.89
CA ARG A 223 1.42 22.11 9.78
C ARG A 223 2.87 22.60 9.75
N ALA A 224 3.80 21.84 10.33
CA ALA A 224 5.23 22.15 10.29
C ALA A 224 5.90 21.72 8.97
N SER A 225 5.21 20.93 8.13
CA SER A 225 5.76 20.44 6.88
C SER A 225 5.88 21.56 5.84
N ALA A 226 7.10 21.82 5.37
CA ALA A 226 7.35 22.76 4.28
C ALA A 226 6.81 22.28 2.92
N PHE A 227 6.46 20.99 2.81
CA PHE A 227 5.90 20.38 1.61
C PHE A 227 4.39 20.63 1.48
N ARG A 228 3.68 20.82 2.59
CA ARG A 228 2.22 20.97 2.61
C ARG A 228 1.86 22.46 2.55
N THR A 229 1.00 22.83 1.62
CA THR A 229 0.54 24.23 1.42
C THR A 229 -0.63 24.61 2.31
N GLY A 230 -1.33 23.62 2.89
CA GLY A 230 -2.53 23.80 3.71
C GLY A 230 -3.86 23.65 2.96
N GLU A 231 -3.86 23.67 1.63
CA GLU A 231 -5.07 23.50 0.79
C GLU A 231 -4.99 22.33 -0.20
N SER A 232 -3.90 21.56 -0.14
CA SER A 232 -3.70 20.36 -0.96
C SER A 232 -3.06 19.22 -0.18
N TRP A 233 -3.23 18.01 -0.69
CA TRP A 233 -2.57 16.80 -0.21
C TRP A 233 -1.98 16.04 -1.39
N VAL A 234 -0.96 15.22 -1.14
CA VAL A 234 -0.45 14.27 -2.13
C VAL A 234 -1.01 12.91 -1.80
N LEU A 235 -1.76 12.32 -2.73
CA LEU A 235 -2.26 10.96 -2.61
C LEU A 235 -1.22 9.98 -3.16
N GLY A 236 -0.09 9.86 -2.44
CA GLY A 236 1.12 9.19 -2.89
C GLY A 236 0.96 7.68 -3.05
N ASP A 237 0.00 7.10 -2.34
CA ASP A 237 -0.25 5.65 -2.40
C ASP A 237 -1.10 5.20 -3.58
N ASN A 238 -1.91 6.09 -4.15
CA ASN A 238 -2.85 5.77 -5.22
C ASN A 238 -2.21 5.26 -6.54
N PRO A 239 -0.95 5.58 -6.90
CA PRO A 239 -0.26 4.91 -8.00
C PRO A 239 -0.19 3.39 -7.86
N ALA A 240 -0.14 2.82 -6.65
CA ALA A 240 -0.03 1.37 -6.47
C ALA A 240 -1.23 0.60 -7.06
N PRO A 241 -2.48 0.87 -6.65
CA PRO A 241 -3.64 0.31 -7.35
C PRO A 241 -3.78 0.88 -8.78
N GLY A 242 -3.36 2.13 -9.02
CA GLY A 242 -3.41 2.77 -10.33
C GLY A 242 -2.67 2.01 -11.44
N LEU A 243 -1.47 1.51 -11.16
CA LEU A 243 -0.64 0.72 -12.08
C LEU A 243 -1.28 -0.61 -12.49
N LEU A 244 -2.20 -1.13 -11.68
CA LEU A 244 -3.00 -2.30 -12.03
C LEU A 244 -4.24 -1.95 -12.83
N LEU A 245 -4.78 -0.73 -12.71
CA LEU A 245 -5.91 -0.25 -13.50
C LEU A 245 -5.49 0.25 -14.88
N TYR A 246 -4.28 0.80 -14.98
CA TYR A 246 -3.71 1.33 -16.21
C TYR A 246 -2.23 0.94 -16.30
N GLU A 247 -1.85 0.29 -17.41
CA GLU A 247 -0.54 -0.35 -17.60
C GLU A 247 0.63 0.65 -17.72
N HIS A 248 0.38 1.96 -17.83
CA HIS A 248 1.40 3.01 -17.98
C HIS A 248 2.51 2.63 -18.98
N ARG A 249 2.10 2.08 -20.14
CA ARG A 249 3.03 1.54 -21.14
C ARG A 249 4.09 2.56 -21.53
N PHE A 250 5.35 2.13 -21.49
CA PHE A 250 6.54 2.90 -21.85
C PHE A 250 6.85 4.10 -20.93
N GLN A 251 6.26 4.15 -19.74
CA GLN A 251 6.55 5.16 -18.71
C GLN A 251 7.29 4.55 -17.51
N PHE A 252 8.29 3.72 -17.80
CA PHE A 252 9.14 3.08 -16.79
C PHE A 252 10.54 2.83 -17.36
N ASP A 253 11.52 2.73 -16.48
CA ASP A 253 12.87 2.32 -16.79
C ASP A 253 13.13 0.91 -16.22
N TRP A 254 13.69 0.01 -17.03
CA TRP A 254 14.18 -1.27 -16.54
C TRP A 254 15.59 -1.07 -15.99
N VAL A 255 15.70 -1.22 -14.68
CA VAL A 255 16.96 -1.04 -13.95
C VAL A 255 17.35 -2.38 -13.31
N PRO A 256 18.54 -2.92 -13.59
CA PRO A 256 19.10 -4.01 -12.79
C PRO A 256 19.27 -3.54 -11.34
N ALA A 257 18.69 -4.28 -10.40
CA ALA A 257 18.90 -4.05 -8.97
C ALA A 257 20.38 -4.26 -8.59
#